data_AF-A0A2E4I892-F1
#
_entry.id   AF-A0A2E4I892-F1
#
_cell.length_a   1.000
_cell.length_b   1.000
_cell.length_c   1.000
_cell.angle_alpha   90.00
_cell.angle_beta   90.00
_cell.angle_gamma   90.00
#
_symmetry.space_group_name_H-M   'P 1'
#
loop_
_entity.id
_entity.type
_entity.pdbx_description
1 polymer ?
#
loop_
_entity_poly.entity_id
_entity_poly.type
_entity_poly.pdbx_seq_one_letter_code
_entity_poly.pdbx_strand_id
1 'polypeptide(L)'
;MLDRISALLSGGPNKNSTSDRITSAKQVAAAALLIEVAVMDEKFEAVERSRIGELVAKYFDLDGTACDVLIKEAEAAAQDSGQLYKFTRVINDNYSPEERVELMELLWEVVYADGEVHDMEAGLLRQIGGLIYVSDRDRGLTRKRVAQRVSDSGS
;
A
#
# COMPACT_ATOMS: atom_id res chain seq x y z
N MET A 1 57.98 10.39 -1.45
CA MET A 1 57.45 9.02 -1.41
C MET A 1 56.33 8.98 -0.37
N LEU A 2 55.12 8.65 -0.83
CA LEU A 2 53.99 8.03 -0.11
C LEU A 2 53.79 8.38 1.38
N ASP A 3 53.13 9.50 1.71
CA ASP A 3 52.74 9.72 3.12
C ASP A 3 51.41 10.44 3.39
N ARG A 4 50.50 10.59 2.40
CA ARG A 4 49.19 11.25 2.67
C ARG A 4 47.96 10.61 2.02
N ILE A 5 48.06 9.35 1.58
CA ILE A 5 46.89 8.59 1.07
C ILE A 5 46.11 7.87 2.20
N SER A 6 46.64 7.79 3.43
CA SER A 6 45.99 7.02 4.50
C SER A 6 44.91 7.75 5.31
N ALA A 7 44.73 9.06 5.13
CA ALA A 7 43.83 9.87 5.97
C ALA A 7 42.46 10.19 5.34
N LEU A 8 42.19 9.73 4.11
CA LEU A 8 40.91 9.93 3.41
C LEU A 8 40.05 8.65 3.32
N LEU A 9 40.47 7.59 4.02
CA LEU A 9 39.80 6.28 4.08
C LEU A 9 39.26 5.95 5.49
N SER A 10 39.04 6.96 6.33
CA SER A 10 38.38 6.79 7.62
C SER A 10 37.35 7.88 7.82
N GLY A 11 36.10 7.55 7.49
CA GLY A 11 34.96 8.46 7.63
C GLY A 11 34.12 8.61 6.37
N GLY A 12 33.93 7.54 5.59
CA GLY A 12 32.79 7.49 4.69
C GLY A 12 31.51 7.58 5.52
N PRO A 13 30.50 8.39 5.13
CA PRO A 13 29.21 8.37 5.82
C PRO A 13 28.67 6.95 5.71
N ASN A 14 28.58 6.32 6.88
CA ASN A 14 28.07 4.99 7.10
C ASN A 14 26.69 4.88 6.44
N LYS A 15 26.64 4.21 5.28
CA LYS A 15 25.39 3.78 4.64
C LYS A 15 24.79 2.61 5.44
N ASN A 16 24.37 2.89 6.67
CA ASN A 16 23.58 1.99 7.52
C ASN A 16 22.68 2.86 8.41
N SER A 17 21.63 3.42 7.81
CA SER A 17 20.44 3.93 8.53
C SER A 17 19.25 2.99 8.31
N THR A 18 19.49 1.68 8.27
CA THR A 18 18.47 0.65 8.11
C THR A 18 17.78 0.27 9.43
N SER A 19 18.05 0.98 10.54
CA SER A 19 17.53 0.61 11.87
C SER A 19 16.62 1.64 12.55
N ASP A 20 16.24 2.75 11.91
CA ASP A 20 15.37 3.78 12.53
C ASP A 20 14.06 4.04 11.78
N ARG A 21 13.75 3.26 10.74
CA ARG A 21 12.46 3.37 10.04
C ARG A 21 11.46 2.37 10.64
N ILE A 22 10.45 2.90 11.33
CA ILE A 22 9.30 2.16 11.87
C ILE A 22 8.55 1.42 10.74
N THR A 23 8.61 1.96 9.52
CA THR A 23 7.86 1.53 8.34
C THR A 23 8.79 1.26 7.16
N SER A 24 8.47 0.25 6.37
CA SER A 24 9.19 -0.09 5.14
C SER A 24 8.58 0.56 3.91
N ALA A 25 9.39 0.77 2.86
CA ALA A 25 8.91 1.32 1.58
C ALA A 25 7.79 0.47 0.95
N LYS A 26 7.84 -0.86 1.14
CA LYS A 26 6.82 -1.78 0.63
C LYS A 26 5.48 -1.62 1.37
N GLN A 27 5.50 -1.32 2.66
CA GLN A 27 4.30 -1.03 3.46
C GLN A 27 3.71 0.31 3.05
N VAL A 28 4.55 1.35 2.93
CA VAL A 28 4.11 2.69 2.51
C VAL A 28 3.47 2.64 1.13
N ALA A 29 4.04 1.91 0.16
CA ALA A 29 3.47 1.78 -1.18
C ALA A 29 2.09 1.11 -1.18
N ALA A 30 1.90 0.04 -0.40
CA ALA A 30 0.60 -0.63 -0.30
C ALA A 30 -0.45 0.26 0.39
N ALA A 31 -0.10 0.87 1.53
CA ALA A 31 -0.99 1.78 2.23
C ALA A 31 -1.34 3.01 1.37
N ALA A 32 -0.39 3.55 0.61
CA ALA A 32 -0.64 4.66 -0.30
C ALA A 32 -1.59 4.27 -1.44
N LEU A 33 -1.47 3.06 -2.00
CA LEU A 33 -2.45 2.56 -2.99
C LEU A 33 -3.85 2.42 -2.40
N LEU A 34 -3.98 1.97 -1.15
CA LEU A 34 -5.27 1.89 -0.48
C LEU A 34 -5.88 3.29 -0.31
N ILE A 35 -5.07 4.27 0.08
CA ILE A 35 -5.51 5.67 0.23
C ILE A 35 -5.93 6.25 -1.13
N GLU A 36 -5.12 6.08 -2.19
CA GLU A 36 -5.44 6.55 -3.54
C GLU A 36 -6.77 6.02 -4.05
N VAL A 37 -7.10 4.76 -3.73
CA VAL A 37 -8.41 4.18 -4.07
C VAL A 37 -9.53 4.80 -3.23
N ALA A 38 -9.31 5.00 -1.92
CA ALA A 38 -10.32 5.57 -1.02
C ALA A 38 -10.64 7.05 -1.31
N VAL A 39 -9.70 7.81 -1.88
CA VAL A 39 -9.84 9.25 -2.15
C VAL A 39 -10.13 9.56 -3.61
N MET A 40 -10.48 8.55 -4.41
CA MET A 40 -10.60 8.71 -5.86
C MET A 40 -11.63 9.79 -6.23
N ASP A 41 -12.75 9.87 -5.51
CA ASP A 41 -13.82 10.85 -5.74
C ASP A 41 -14.04 11.81 -4.54
N GLU A 42 -13.36 11.58 -3.41
CA GLU A 42 -13.55 12.30 -2.16
C GLU A 42 -12.23 12.64 -1.45
N LYS A 43 -12.31 13.35 -0.31
CA LYS A 43 -11.13 13.61 0.53
C LYS A 43 -10.89 12.43 1.46
N PHE A 44 -9.64 12.27 1.88
CA PHE A 44 -9.31 11.33 2.93
C PHE A 44 -9.83 11.84 4.28
N GLU A 45 -10.92 11.27 4.80
CA GLU A 45 -11.50 11.64 6.08
C GLU A 45 -11.13 10.64 7.18
N ALA A 46 -11.63 10.90 8.39
CA ALA A 46 -11.32 10.09 9.56
C ALA A 46 -11.85 8.65 9.44
N VAL A 47 -12.95 8.46 8.70
CA VAL A 47 -13.58 7.15 8.50
C VAL A 47 -12.70 6.27 7.61
N GLU A 48 -12.23 6.79 6.47
CA GLU A 48 -11.31 6.09 5.57
C GLU A 48 -9.98 5.84 6.29
N ARG A 49 -9.50 6.81 7.07
CA ARG A 49 -8.29 6.66 7.88
C ARG A 49 -8.37 5.49 8.85
N SER A 50 -9.43 5.42 9.65
CA SER A 50 -9.63 4.34 10.62
C SER A 50 -9.69 2.99 9.92
N ARG A 51 -10.45 2.92 8.83
CA ARG A 51 -10.67 1.69 8.07
C ARG A 51 -9.40 1.18 7.42
N ILE A 52 -8.67 2.03 6.70
CA ILE A 52 -7.38 1.63 6.11
C ILE A 52 -6.39 1.27 7.21
N GLY A 53 -6.39 2.00 8.34
CA GLY A 53 -5.61 1.68 9.52
C GLY A 53 -5.82 0.24 10.01
N GLU A 54 -7.07 -0.17 10.20
CA GLU A 54 -7.43 -1.54 10.59
C GLU A 54 -6.96 -2.58 9.57
N LEU A 55 -7.15 -2.31 8.27
CA LEU A 55 -6.73 -3.20 7.20
C LEU A 55 -5.21 -3.40 7.18
N VAL A 56 -4.44 -2.30 7.22
CA VAL A 56 -2.97 -2.38 7.15
C VAL A 56 -2.36 -2.89 8.46
N ALA A 57 -2.96 -2.59 9.62
CA ALA A 57 -2.52 -3.13 10.89
C ALA A 57 -2.67 -4.65 10.92
N LYS A 58 -3.80 -5.18 10.45
CA LYS A 58 -4.03 -6.61 10.33
C LYS A 58 -3.12 -7.26 9.30
N TYR A 59 -2.96 -6.65 8.12
CA TYR A 59 -2.19 -7.22 7.03
C TYR A 59 -0.68 -7.28 7.32
N PHE A 60 -0.14 -6.27 8.01
CA PHE A 60 1.28 -6.18 8.32
C PHE A 60 1.65 -6.54 9.77
N ASP A 61 0.67 -6.97 10.58
CA ASP A 61 0.84 -7.27 12.01
C ASP A 61 1.48 -6.09 12.78
N LEU A 62 0.85 -4.92 12.68
CA LEU A 62 1.34 -3.66 13.28
C LEU A 62 0.62 -3.32 14.57
N ASP A 63 1.37 -2.77 15.52
CA ASP A 63 0.78 -2.07 16.66
C ASP A 63 0.23 -0.68 16.26
N GLY A 64 -0.52 -0.05 17.18
CA GLY A 64 -1.15 1.25 16.92
C GLY A 64 -0.14 2.36 16.56
N THR A 65 1.06 2.35 17.15
CA THR A 65 2.07 3.38 16.87
C THR A 65 2.64 3.21 15.46
N ALA A 66 2.99 1.97 15.08
CA ALA A 66 3.49 1.66 13.75
C ALA A 66 2.43 1.87 12.67
N CYS A 67 1.17 1.54 12.97
CA CYS A 67 0.04 1.81 12.08
C CYS A 67 -0.14 3.32 11.84
N ASP A 68 -0.16 4.14 12.90
CA ASP A 68 -0.33 5.59 12.79
C ASP A 68 0.81 6.24 11.97
N VAL A 69 2.04 5.78 12.17
CA VAL A 69 3.20 6.23 11.39
C VAL A 69 3.05 5.81 9.93
N LEU A 70 2.64 4.57 9.66
CA LEU A 70 2.42 4.08 8.30
C LEU A 70 1.37 4.88 7.56
N ILE A 71 0.21 5.11 8.18
CA ILE A 71 -0.88 5.88 7.55
C ILE A 71 -0.42 7.31 7.27
N LYS A 72 0.30 7.95 8.19
CA LYS A 72 0.82 9.31 8.00
C LYS A 72 1.81 9.38 6.83
N GLU A 73 2.72 8.44 6.72
CA GLU A 73 3.69 8.39 5.61
C GLU A 73 3.01 8.08 4.28
N ALA A 74 2.04 7.16 4.27
CA ALA A 74 1.28 6.77 3.10
C ALA A 74 0.40 7.92 2.58
N GLU A 75 -0.26 8.66 3.47
CA GLU A 75 -1.06 9.84 3.13
C GLU A 75 -0.20 10.93 2.51
N ALA A 76 0.96 11.23 3.11
CA ALA A 76 1.91 12.18 2.54
C ALA A 76 2.44 11.74 1.16
N ALA A 77 2.60 10.43 0.96
CA ALA A 77 2.99 9.88 -0.33
C ALA A 77 1.85 9.98 -1.37
N ALA A 78 0.61 9.68 -1.00
CA ALA A 78 -0.56 9.76 -1.89
C ALA A 78 -0.89 11.20 -2.34
N GLN A 79 -0.54 12.21 -1.54
CA GLN A 79 -0.72 13.62 -1.92
C GLN A 79 0.20 14.09 -3.06
N ASP A 80 1.28 13.37 -3.36
CA ASP A 80 2.14 13.69 -4.51
C ASP A 80 1.49 13.13 -5.80
N SER A 81 0.99 14.02 -6.65
CA SER A 81 0.25 13.62 -7.85
C SER A 81 1.04 12.64 -8.73
N GLY A 82 0.39 11.59 -9.22
CA GLY A 82 0.97 10.67 -10.22
C GLY A 82 1.90 9.59 -9.64
N GLN A 83 1.83 9.31 -8.34
CA GLN A 83 2.65 8.25 -7.72
C GLN A 83 2.15 6.83 -8.00
N LEU A 84 0.97 6.63 -8.62
CA LEU A 84 0.42 5.29 -8.88
C LEU A 84 1.46 4.33 -9.50
N TYR A 85 2.17 4.76 -10.55
CA TYR A 85 3.22 3.97 -11.19
C TYR A 85 4.45 3.72 -10.30
N LYS A 86 4.76 4.66 -9.40
CA LYS A 86 5.87 4.51 -8.44
C LYS A 86 5.49 3.45 -7.40
N PHE A 87 4.27 3.49 -6.86
CA PHE A 87 3.80 2.51 -5.90
C PHE A 87 3.69 1.12 -6.52
N THR A 88 3.06 0.98 -7.70
CA THR A 88 2.93 -0.33 -8.35
C THR A 88 4.30 -0.93 -8.70
N ARG A 89 5.29 -0.11 -9.02
CA ARG A 89 6.68 -0.56 -9.19
C ARG A 89 7.26 -1.10 -7.88
N VAL A 90 7.12 -0.37 -6.77
CA VAL A 90 7.58 -0.86 -5.45
C VAL A 90 6.89 -2.17 -5.09
N ILE A 91 5.59 -2.30 -5.36
CA ILE A 91 4.86 -3.56 -5.17
C ILE A 91 5.49 -4.67 -6.02
N ASN A 92 5.69 -4.44 -7.31
CA ASN A 92 6.28 -5.45 -8.20
C ASN A 92 7.69 -5.90 -7.80
N ASP A 93 8.48 -5.01 -7.23
CA ASP A 93 9.86 -5.29 -6.82
C ASP A 93 9.93 -6.00 -5.46
N ASN A 94 8.90 -5.91 -4.61
CA ASN A 94 8.97 -6.32 -3.20
C ASN A 94 7.88 -7.32 -2.75
N TYR A 95 6.85 -7.56 -3.57
CA TYR A 95 5.75 -8.48 -3.25
C TYR A 95 5.83 -9.72 -4.14
N SER A 96 5.61 -10.90 -3.56
CA SER A 96 5.37 -12.14 -4.28
C SER A 96 4.08 -12.06 -5.10
N PRO A 97 3.88 -12.93 -6.11
CA PRO A 97 2.62 -13.02 -6.83
C PRO A 97 1.41 -13.20 -5.90
N GLU A 98 1.55 -14.01 -4.85
CA GLU A 98 0.52 -14.28 -3.85
C GLU A 98 0.22 -13.03 -3.01
N GLU A 99 1.26 -12.35 -2.51
CA GLU A 99 1.09 -11.10 -1.74
C GLU A 99 0.39 -10.02 -2.59
N ARG A 100 0.59 -10.00 -3.91
CA ARG A 100 -0.12 -9.08 -4.82
C ARG A 100 -1.60 -9.42 -4.98
N VAL A 101 -1.94 -10.70 -4.96
CA VAL A 101 -3.34 -11.16 -4.94
C VAL A 101 -4.00 -10.76 -3.62
N GLU A 102 -3.31 -10.89 -2.49
CA GLU A 102 -3.79 -10.43 -1.18
C GLU A 102 -3.97 -8.91 -1.14
N LEU A 103 -3.02 -8.15 -1.69
CA LEU A 103 -3.15 -6.71 -1.84
C LEU A 103 -4.37 -6.33 -2.69
N MET A 104 -4.65 -7.10 -3.75
CA MET A 104 -5.86 -6.91 -4.55
C MET A 104 -7.14 -7.16 -3.73
N GLU A 105 -7.14 -8.10 -2.77
CA GLU A 105 -8.27 -8.27 -1.84
C GLU A 105 -8.44 -7.05 -0.94
N LEU A 106 -7.36 -6.53 -0.35
CA LEU A 106 -7.40 -5.32 0.49
C LEU A 106 -7.97 -4.11 -0.28
N LEU A 107 -7.55 -3.93 -1.53
CA LEU A 107 -8.05 -2.87 -2.39
C LEU A 107 -9.55 -3.04 -2.70
N TRP A 108 -10.02 -4.28 -2.90
CA TRP A 108 -11.45 -4.56 -3.01
C TRP A 108 -12.19 -4.25 -1.70
N GLU A 109 -11.62 -4.59 -0.55
CA GLU A 109 -12.24 -4.26 0.74
C GLU A 109 -12.42 -2.76 0.87
N VAL A 110 -11.43 -1.95 0.49
CA VAL A 110 -11.55 -0.48 0.50
C VAL A 110 -12.76 0.00 -0.31
N VAL A 111 -12.94 -0.43 -1.55
CA VAL A 111 -14.06 0.05 -2.38
C VAL A 111 -15.42 -0.48 -1.93
N TYR A 112 -15.48 -1.68 -1.35
CA TYR A 112 -16.74 -2.26 -0.85
C TYR A 112 -17.19 -1.67 0.51
N ALA A 113 -16.64 -0.53 0.95
CA ALA A 113 -16.91 0.08 2.27
C ALA A 113 -18.37 0.28 2.58
N ASP A 114 -19.05 0.87 1.61
CA ASP A 114 -20.41 1.35 1.67
C ASP A 114 -21.39 0.32 1.11
N GLY A 115 -20.90 -0.84 0.67
CA GLY A 115 -21.67 -1.93 0.11
C GLY A 115 -21.91 -1.83 -1.40
N GLU A 116 -21.49 -0.75 -2.05
CA GLU A 116 -21.57 -0.58 -3.50
C GLU A 116 -20.16 -0.44 -4.10
N VAL A 117 -20.03 -0.63 -5.41
CA VAL A 117 -18.77 -0.38 -6.12
C VAL A 117 -19.12 0.36 -7.39
N HIS A 118 -18.56 1.56 -7.54
CA HIS A 118 -18.79 2.40 -8.70
C HIS A 118 -17.90 1.99 -9.88
N ASP A 119 -18.34 2.32 -11.10
CA ASP A 119 -17.62 1.95 -12.33
C ASP A 119 -16.21 2.53 -12.40
N MET A 120 -16.01 3.73 -11.83
CA MET A 120 -14.72 4.40 -11.74
C MET A 120 -13.76 3.62 -10.83
N GLU A 121 -14.22 3.18 -9.66
CA GLU A 121 -13.41 2.41 -8.69
C GLU A 121 -13.03 1.05 -9.26
N ALA A 122 -14.02 0.36 -9.85
CA ALA A 122 -13.78 -0.89 -10.55
C ALA A 122 -12.80 -0.70 -11.73
N GLY A 123 -12.83 0.46 -12.39
CA GLY A 123 -11.86 0.86 -13.42
C GLY A 123 -10.45 1.00 -12.86
N LEU A 124 -10.30 1.74 -11.76
CA LEU A 124 -9.02 1.95 -11.08
C LEU A 124 -8.44 0.63 -10.57
N LEU A 125 -9.23 -0.24 -9.96
CA LEU A 125 -8.80 -1.56 -9.51
C LEU A 125 -8.39 -2.48 -10.66
N ARG A 126 -9.06 -2.40 -11.82
CA ARG A 126 -8.60 -3.08 -13.04
C ARG A 126 -7.25 -2.55 -13.50
N GLN A 127 -7.04 -1.23 -13.47
CA GLN A 127 -5.76 -0.62 -13.83
C GLN A 127 -4.65 -1.06 -12.87
N ILE A 128 -4.86 -0.93 -11.55
CA ILE A 128 -3.89 -1.33 -10.51
C ILE A 128 -3.52 -2.80 -10.68
N GLY A 129 -4.50 -3.69 -10.75
CA GLY A 129 -4.26 -5.12 -10.89
C GLY A 129 -3.44 -5.49 -12.14
N GLY A 130 -3.65 -4.78 -13.26
CA GLY A 130 -2.81 -4.93 -14.45
C GLY A 130 -1.37 -4.45 -14.23
N LEU A 131 -1.19 -3.34 -13.52
CA LEU A 131 0.14 -2.78 -13.20
C LEU A 131 0.93 -3.63 -12.20
N ILE A 132 0.26 -4.33 -11.29
CA ILE A 132 0.91 -5.24 -10.33
C ILE A 132 0.96 -6.70 -10.79
N TYR A 133 0.63 -6.96 -12.06
CA TYR A 133 0.66 -8.29 -12.69
C TYR A 133 -0.24 -9.34 -12.03
N VAL A 134 -1.41 -8.93 -11.52
CA VAL A 134 -2.44 -9.86 -11.02
C VAL A 134 -3.38 -10.22 -12.17
N SER A 135 -3.57 -11.52 -12.40
CA SER A 135 -4.35 -12.03 -13.53
C SER A 135 -5.83 -11.62 -13.46
N ASP A 136 -6.51 -11.47 -14.60
CA ASP A 136 -7.97 -11.21 -14.68
C ASP A 136 -8.78 -12.20 -13.86
N ARG A 137 -8.36 -13.47 -13.90
CA ARG A 137 -8.96 -14.55 -13.12
C ARG A 137 -8.85 -14.28 -11.62
N ASP A 138 -7.65 -13.99 -11.14
CA ASP A 138 -7.43 -13.76 -9.71
C ASP A 138 -8.14 -12.50 -9.25
N ARG A 139 -8.15 -11.43 -10.05
CA ARG A 139 -8.91 -10.19 -9.78
C ARG A 139 -10.41 -10.46 -9.64
N GLY A 140 -10.97 -11.33 -10.50
CA GLY A 140 -12.37 -11.76 -10.39
C GLY A 140 -12.64 -12.60 -9.14
N LEU A 141 -11.71 -13.49 -8.78
CA LEU A 141 -11.82 -14.34 -7.59
C LEU A 141 -11.69 -13.55 -6.28
N THR A 142 -10.78 -12.57 -6.21
CA THR A 142 -10.62 -11.69 -5.03
C THR A 142 -11.86 -10.83 -4.84
N ARG A 143 -12.38 -10.22 -5.91
CA ARG A 143 -13.64 -9.46 -5.88
C ARG A 143 -14.79 -10.30 -5.32
N LYS A 144 -14.97 -11.51 -5.85
CA LYS A 144 -16.06 -12.41 -5.42
C LYS A 144 -15.95 -12.77 -3.94
N ARG A 145 -14.74 -13.06 -3.46
CA ARG A 145 -14.48 -13.38 -2.05
C ARG A 145 -14.83 -12.20 -1.14
N VAL A 146 -14.40 -10.99 -1.48
CA VAL A 146 -14.69 -9.78 -0.70
C VAL A 146 -16.19 -9.48 -0.69
N ALA A 147 -16.85 -9.53 -1.85
CA ALA A 147 -18.30 -9.30 -1.94
C ALA A 147 -19.11 -10.27 -1.06
N GLN A 148 -18.71 -11.54 -0.97
CA GLN A 148 -19.33 -12.52 -0.07
C GLN A 148 -19.09 -12.19 1.41
N ARG A 149 -17.88 -11.78 1.79
CA ARG A 149 -17.58 -11.39 3.19
C ARG A 149 -18.42 -10.20 3.63
N VAL A 150 -18.60 -9.21 2.76
CA VAL A 150 -19.39 -8.01 3.05
C VAL A 150 -20.88 -8.35 3.15
N SER A 151 -21.42 -9.20 2.26
CA SER A 151 -22.81 -9.65 2.37
C SER A 151 -23.11 -10.42 3.65
N ASP A 152 -22.15 -11.25 4.09
CA ASP A 152 -22.31 -12.09 5.29
C ASP A 152 -22.17 -11.27 6.60
N SER A 153 -21.42 -10.16 6.56
CA SER A 153 -21.21 -9.28 7.73
C SER A 153 -22.34 -8.27 7.94
N GLY A 154 -23.16 -8.04 6.91
CA GLY A 154 -24.31 -7.12 6.93
C GLY A 154 -25.67 -7.79 7.15
N SER A 155 -25.72 -9.11 7.42
CA SER A 155 -26.95 -9.89 7.67
C SER A 155 -27.20 -10.14 9.16
#